data_AF-A0A941W1I9-F1
#
_entry.id   AF-A0A941W1I9-F1
#
_cell.length_a   1.000
_cell.length_b   1.000
_cell.length_c   1.000
_cell.angle_alpha   90.00
_cell.angle_beta   90.00
_cell.angle_gamma   90.00
#
_symmetry.space_group_name_H-M   'P 1'
#
loop_
_entity.id
_entity.type
_entity.pdbx_description
1 polymer ?
#
loop_
_entity_poly.entity_id
_entity_poly.type
_entity_poly.pdbx_seq_one_letter_code
_entity_poly.pdbx_strand_id
1 'polypeptide(L)'
;MIILGVTHPISWNNGACILVDGKLIAMVEEERFSRFKHAPRVSADMSIEFCLKRAGVTLDDVGYIAIGWESAKRQKKKKRYPWDFLLRQLPFRHEEEKMRFVNHHVAHALSSYYVSGYDHSNIVSLDGYGGSESGILAIGEGDELRVVKSIPNRNSWGHLYGEITRMLGFKSHSDEGKVMGLAAYGQPIENEYNFIDWDRDIPVIDKKGFKKYLSGLTQRKNGEELNQHHKDLAATVQHTLERATLQMSSYLHNITGYKNLCVSGGCALNCSMNGVLLRSDHVDNIFVQPAAHDIGTALGAAVSVYKDVVGHRPDIVLEHPYYGPDYTNEEVEFELKKYKLNNFKRCNDIAKETATLIADNKIVGWFQGRMEFGPRALGGRSILGNPKNKDMKDIVNKSIKGREPWRPFAPSFLAEDAADYVKQPYKSPFMIIAFQAVEEKVSEISSAAHVDNTVRVQTVRKEISPRYWELINEFKKITGVPALLNTSFNVAGQPIVCTPRDAIMTFFGCGLDYLAIEDYLVWK
;
A
#
# COMPACT_ATOMS: atom_id res chain seq x y z
N MET A 1 -15.59 14.84 19.54
CA MET A 1 -15.43 15.43 18.19
C MET A 1 -15.30 14.31 17.17
N ILE A 2 -16.12 14.34 16.12
CA ILE A 2 -16.14 13.34 15.06
C ILE A 2 -15.72 14.00 13.74
N ILE A 3 -14.72 13.44 13.07
CA ILE A 3 -14.21 13.93 11.79
C ILE A 3 -14.26 12.80 10.76
N LEU A 4 -14.96 13.03 9.66
CA LEU A 4 -14.98 12.13 8.51
C LEU A 4 -13.93 12.60 7.50
N GLY A 5 -12.89 11.80 7.29
CA GLY A 5 -11.89 12.03 6.24
C GLY A 5 -12.29 11.35 4.94
N VAL A 6 -12.25 12.08 3.84
CA VAL A 6 -12.59 11.57 2.50
C VAL A 6 -11.50 11.97 1.52
N THR A 7 -11.20 11.08 0.57
CA THR A 7 -10.35 11.40 -0.58
C THR A 7 -11.03 12.43 -1.49
N HIS A 8 -10.39 12.77 -2.62
CA HIS A 8 -11.05 13.56 -3.65
C HIS A 8 -12.38 12.92 -4.13
N PRO A 9 -13.47 13.70 -4.34
CA PRO A 9 -14.81 13.14 -4.58
C PRO A 9 -14.91 12.19 -5.78
N ILE A 10 -14.14 12.46 -6.83
CA ILE A 10 -14.06 11.61 -8.03
C ILE A 10 -12.58 11.51 -8.44
N SER A 11 -11.87 10.49 -7.96
CA SER A 11 -10.47 10.25 -8.32
C SER A 11 -10.20 8.75 -8.50
N TRP A 12 -8.93 8.38 -8.44
CA TRP A 12 -8.48 7.01 -8.31
C TRP A 12 -8.26 6.69 -6.83
N ASN A 13 -8.49 5.43 -6.46
CA ASN A 13 -8.26 4.89 -5.13
C ASN A 13 -9.04 5.63 -4.03
N ASN A 14 -10.29 5.95 -4.33
CA ASN A 14 -11.17 6.63 -3.40
C ASN A 14 -11.48 5.77 -2.17
N GLY A 15 -11.80 6.44 -1.07
CA GLY A 15 -12.25 5.81 0.17
C GLY A 15 -12.35 6.82 1.31
N ALA A 16 -12.51 6.32 2.52
CA ALA A 16 -12.79 7.16 3.69
C ALA A 16 -12.13 6.63 4.96
N CYS A 17 -12.02 7.52 5.94
CA CYS A 17 -11.69 7.20 7.31
C CYS A 17 -12.54 8.02 8.28
N ILE A 18 -12.61 7.61 9.54
CA ILE A 18 -13.32 8.36 10.59
C ILE A 18 -12.49 8.40 11.87
N LEU A 19 -12.36 9.62 12.41
CA LEU A 19 -11.76 9.89 13.71
C LEU A 19 -12.86 10.22 14.72
N VAL A 20 -12.77 9.63 15.91
CA VAL A 20 -13.61 9.96 17.07
C VAL A 20 -12.69 10.31 18.23
N ASP A 21 -12.76 11.56 18.68
CA ASP A 21 -11.94 12.09 19.77
C ASP A 21 -10.44 11.83 19.61
N GLY A 22 -9.96 11.99 18.37
CA GLY A 22 -8.54 11.83 18.03
C GLY A 22 -8.11 10.38 17.81
N LYS A 23 -9.03 9.41 17.88
CA LYS A 23 -8.75 8.01 17.60
C LYS A 23 -9.24 7.62 16.22
N LEU A 24 -8.41 6.91 15.45
CA LEU A 24 -8.83 6.30 14.19
C LEU A 24 -9.72 5.09 14.47
N ILE A 25 -10.98 5.15 14.01
CA ILE A 25 -11.96 4.08 14.26
C ILE A 25 -12.08 3.15 13.05
N ALA A 26 -12.10 3.72 11.84
CA ALA A 26 -12.19 2.98 10.60
C ALA A 26 -11.46 3.70 9.47
N MET A 27 -10.94 2.92 8.51
CA MET A 27 -10.33 3.38 7.27
C MET A 27 -10.40 2.27 6.24
N VAL A 28 -10.91 2.57 5.05
CA VAL A 28 -11.13 1.56 4.01
C VAL A 28 -11.21 2.18 2.62
N GLU A 29 -10.76 1.42 1.62
CA GLU A 29 -10.82 1.79 0.20
C GLU A 29 -12.15 1.37 -0.43
N GLU A 30 -12.70 2.21 -1.31
CA GLU A 30 -13.97 1.97 -2.00
C GLU A 30 -13.92 0.75 -2.92
N GLU A 31 -12.74 0.42 -3.45
CA GLU A 31 -12.54 -0.78 -4.26
C GLU A 31 -12.86 -2.07 -3.50
N ARG A 32 -12.78 -2.06 -2.16
CA ARG A 32 -13.09 -3.25 -1.35
C ARG A 32 -14.56 -3.59 -1.44
N PHE A 33 -15.45 -2.59 -1.47
CA PHE A 33 -16.89 -2.79 -1.54
C PHE A 33 -17.40 -2.84 -2.98
N SER A 34 -16.98 -1.87 -3.81
CA SER A 34 -17.43 -1.78 -5.21
C SER A 34 -16.95 -2.93 -6.08
N ARG A 35 -15.91 -3.64 -5.64
CA ARG A 35 -15.22 -4.70 -6.39
C ARG A 35 -14.58 -4.23 -7.70
N PHE A 36 -14.56 -2.91 -7.96
CA PHE A 36 -13.85 -2.29 -9.08
C PHE A 36 -12.46 -1.85 -8.65
N LYS A 37 -11.42 -2.51 -9.17
CA LYS A 37 -10.02 -2.20 -8.83
C LYS A 37 -9.67 -0.75 -9.15
N HIS A 38 -9.07 -0.09 -8.17
CA HIS A 38 -8.76 1.32 -8.06
C HIS A 38 -9.97 2.26 -7.93
N ALA A 39 -11.20 1.73 -7.87
CA ALA A 39 -12.45 2.51 -7.84
C ALA A 39 -12.41 3.77 -8.75
N PRO A 40 -12.03 3.62 -10.04
CA PRO A 40 -11.71 4.78 -10.86
C PRO A 40 -12.96 5.60 -11.11
N ARG A 41 -12.94 6.86 -10.66
CA ARG A 41 -14.06 7.81 -10.78
C ARG A 41 -15.34 7.38 -10.06
N VAL A 42 -15.20 6.60 -8.98
CA VAL A 42 -16.32 6.21 -8.11
C VAL A 42 -16.19 6.97 -6.79
N SER A 43 -17.26 7.59 -6.30
CA SER A 43 -17.32 8.25 -4.99
C SER A 43 -17.11 7.24 -3.85
N ALA A 44 -16.67 7.72 -2.70
CA ALA A 44 -16.35 6.87 -1.54
C ALA A 44 -17.59 6.46 -0.72
N ASP A 45 -18.74 6.21 -1.37
CA ASP A 45 -20.04 6.13 -0.70
C ASP A 45 -20.12 4.95 0.27
N MET A 46 -19.70 3.76 -0.17
CA MET A 46 -19.72 2.55 0.68
C MET A 46 -18.67 2.63 1.78
N SER A 47 -17.53 3.28 1.51
CA SER A 47 -16.49 3.51 2.52
C SER A 47 -16.97 4.48 3.60
N ILE A 48 -17.68 5.54 3.22
CA ILE A 48 -18.29 6.50 4.14
C ILE A 48 -19.35 5.80 5.00
N GLU A 49 -20.25 5.04 4.38
CA GLU A 49 -21.29 4.28 5.10
C GLU A 49 -20.66 3.32 6.11
N PHE A 50 -19.63 2.57 5.69
CA PHE A 50 -18.89 1.69 6.59
C PHE A 50 -18.27 2.45 7.78
N CYS A 51 -17.64 3.59 7.53
CA CYS A 51 -17.00 4.39 8.57
C CYS A 51 -18.02 4.87 9.61
N LEU A 52 -19.15 5.44 9.16
CA LEU A 52 -20.23 5.90 10.03
C LEU A 52 -20.80 4.74 10.86
N LYS A 53 -21.12 3.62 10.21
CA LYS A 53 -21.64 2.42 10.87
C LYS A 53 -20.66 1.87 11.91
N ARG A 54 -19.37 1.79 11.58
CA ARG A 54 -18.31 1.29 12.49
C ARG A 54 -18.15 2.18 13.71
N ALA A 55 -18.29 3.48 13.55
CA ALA A 55 -18.24 4.43 14.66
C ALA A 55 -19.55 4.51 15.47
N GLY A 56 -20.63 3.86 15.00
CA GLY A 56 -21.93 3.89 15.67
C GLY A 56 -22.62 5.25 15.60
N VAL A 57 -22.35 6.01 14.53
CA VAL A 57 -22.83 7.39 14.36
C VAL A 57 -23.49 7.57 13.00
N THR A 58 -24.26 8.63 12.88
CA THR A 58 -24.83 9.10 11.62
C THR A 58 -24.01 10.26 11.06
N LEU A 59 -24.33 10.67 9.84
CA LEU A 59 -23.71 11.85 9.23
C LEU A 59 -24.01 13.14 10.04
N ASP A 60 -25.16 13.23 10.69
CA ASP A 60 -25.57 14.43 11.45
C ASP A 60 -24.67 14.65 12.69
N ASP A 61 -24.12 13.57 13.23
CA ASP A 61 -23.16 13.57 14.35
C ASP A 61 -21.75 14.01 13.93
N VAL A 62 -21.46 14.03 12.62
CA VAL A 62 -20.14 14.42 12.09
C VAL A 62 -19.98 15.94 12.22
N GLY A 63 -18.98 16.36 13.00
CA GLY A 63 -18.66 17.78 13.19
C GLY A 63 -17.91 18.38 12.00
N TYR A 64 -16.99 17.62 11.39
CA TYR A 64 -16.24 18.07 10.23
C TYR A 64 -16.06 16.99 9.17
N ILE A 65 -16.11 17.41 7.91
CA ILE A 65 -15.79 16.59 6.75
C ILE A 65 -14.48 17.11 6.14
N ALA A 66 -13.41 16.34 6.28
CA ALA A 66 -12.07 16.68 5.83
C ALA A 66 -11.80 16.06 4.46
N ILE A 67 -11.53 16.89 3.45
CA ILE A 67 -11.26 16.45 2.08
C ILE A 67 -9.78 16.67 1.78
N GLY A 68 -9.06 15.59 1.44
CA GLY A 68 -7.65 15.59 1.09
C GLY A 68 -7.33 16.17 -0.29
N TRP A 69 -7.92 17.32 -0.63
CA TRP A 69 -7.66 18.00 -1.88
C TRP A 69 -7.88 19.52 -1.77
N GLU A 70 -7.27 20.29 -2.68
CA GLU A 70 -7.41 21.76 -2.71
C GLU A 70 -8.79 22.24 -3.13
N SER A 71 -9.38 23.20 -2.40
CA SER A 71 -10.65 23.83 -2.78
C SER A 71 -10.56 24.70 -4.04
N ALA A 72 -11.70 24.88 -4.71
CA ALA A 72 -11.86 25.73 -5.92
C ALA A 72 -11.29 27.16 -5.77
N LYS A 73 -11.35 27.73 -4.56
CA LYS A 73 -10.96 29.12 -4.28
C LYS A 73 -9.45 29.35 -4.40
N ARG A 74 -8.61 28.32 -4.20
CA ARG A 74 -7.14 28.42 -4.29
C ARG A 74 -6.58 28.02 -5.66
N GLN A 75 -7.39 27.40 -6.52
CA GLN A 75 -6.95 27.03 -7.86
C GLN A 75 -7.04 28.23 -8.81
N LYS A 76 -5.88 28.69 -9.35
CA LYS A 76 -5.78 29.80 -10.32
C LYS A 76 -6.57 29.59 -11.63
N LYS A 77 -7.19 28.42 -11.84
CA LYS A 77 -7.99 28.08 -13.02
C LYS A 77 -9.37 27.53 -12.62
N LYS A 78 -10.28 28.43 -12.20
CA LYS A 78 -11.71 28.14 -11.89
C LYS A 78 -12.45 27.28 -12.94
N LYS A 79 -11.98 27.24 -14.21
CA LYS A 79 -12.63 26.48 -15.30
C LYS A 79 -12.32 24.98 -15.34
N ARG A 80 -11.37 24.44 -14.55
CA ARG A 80 -10.89 23.06 -14.72
C ARG A 80 -11.54 22.02 -13.77
N TYR A 81 -12.07 22.44 -12.63
CA TYR A 81 -12.67 21.54 -11.64
C TYR A 81 -14.03 22.07 -11.19
N PRO A 82 -15.15 21.47 -11.66
CA PRO A 82 -16.49 21.87 -11.26
C PRO A 82 -16.77 21.32 -9.85
N TRP A 83 -16.18 21.95 -8.82
CA TRP A 83 -16.26 21.47 -7.43
C TRP A 83 -17.70 21.27 -6.96
N ASP A 84 -18.62 22.17 -7.31
CA ASP A 84 -20.04 22.01 -6.99
C ASP A 84 -20.62 20.69 -7.56
N PHE A 85 -20.20 20.29 -8.76
CA PHE A 85 -20.59 19.02 -9.37
C PHE A 85 -19.90 17.82 -8.70
N LEU A 86 -18.61 17.93 -8.41
CA LEU A 86 -17.81 16.87 -7.77
C LEU A 86 -18.32 16.57 -6.37
N LEU A 87 -18.59 17.62 -5.58
CA LEU A 87 -19.13 17.50 -4.24
C LEU A 87 -20.54 16.93 -4.26
N ARG A 88 -21.36 17.20 -5.30
CA ARG A 88 -22.71 16.61 -5.44
C ARG A 88 -22.69 15.09 -5.63
N GLN A 89 -21.53 14.49 -5.90
CA GLN A 89 -21.40 13.03 -5.95
C GLN A 89 -21.25 12.40 -4.56
N LEU A 90 -20.92 13.18 -3.52
CA LEU A 90 -20.80 12.65 -2.17
C LEU A 90 -22.19 12.49 -1.54
N PRO A 91 -22.38 11.51 -0.63
CA PRO A 91 -23.70 11.11 -0.14
C PRO A 91 -24.25 12.05 0.93
N PHE A 92 -23.71 13.28 1.03
CA PHE A 92 -24.07 14.26 2.04
C PHE A 92 -24.44 15.62 1.44
N ARG A 93 -25.36 16.32 2.11
CA ARG A 93 -25.72 17.69 1.74
C ARG A 93 -24.52 18.61 1.94
N HIS A 94 -24.41 19.60 1.06
CA HIS A 94 -23.30 20.56 1.12
C HIS A 94 -23.54 21.52 2.26
N GLU A 95 -22.99 21.18 3.42
CA GLU A 95 -22.91 22.07 4.57
C GLU A 95 -21.52 22.73 4.54
N GLU A 96 -21.42 23.88 3.88
CA GLU A 96 -20.14 24.60 3.72
C GLU A 96 -19.41 24.80 5.06
N GLU A 97 -20.15 24.91 6.16
CA GLU A 97 -19.62 25.12 7.51
C GLU A 97 -18.87 23.92 8.08
N LYS A 98 -19.23 22.68 7.69
CA LYS A 98 -18.58 21.44 8.15
C LYS A 98 -17.40 21.01 7.26
N MET A 99 -17.37 21.48 6.02
CA MET A 99 -16.37 21.04 5.04
C MET A 99 -15.03 21.74 5.24
N ARG A 100 -13.94 20.97 5.23
CA ARG A 100 -12.56 21.46 5.32
C ARG A 100 -11.73 20.82 4.23
N PHE A 101 -10.93 21.63 3.54
CA PHE A 101 -10.09 21.20 2.43
C PHE A 101 -8.62 21.31 2.81
N VAL A 102 -7.89 20.22 2.64
CA VAL A 102 -6.46 20.13 2.94
C VAL A 102 -5.72 19.90 1.62
N ASN A 103 -4.63 20.65 1.37
CA ASN A 103 -3.85 20.46 0.15
C ASN A 103 -3.43 18.99 0.01
N HIS A 104 -3.53 18.43 -1.20
CA HIS A 104 -3.32 17.00 -1.48
C HIS A 104 -1.98 16.47 -0.96
N HIS A 105 -0.88 17.18 -1.24
CA HIS A 105 0.45 16.73 -0.84
C HIS A 105 0.72 16.96 0.64
N VAL A 106 0.14 18.00 1.23
CA VAL A 106 0.14 18.20 2.68
C VAL A 106 -0.64 17.07 3.36
N ALA A 107 -1.79 16.67 2.83
CA ALA A 107 -2.55 15.53 3.35
C ALA A 107 -1.73 14.23 3.25
N HIS A 108 -1.07 13.97 2.13
CA HIS A 108 -0.12 12.85 2.04
C HIS A 108 0.97 12.92 3.12
N ALA A 109 1.65 14.04 3.26
CA ALA A 109 2.70 14.22 4.26
C ALA A 109 2.19 14.02 5.70
N LEU A 110 1.05 14.61 6.05
CA LEU A 110 0.44 14.46 7.38
C LEU A 110 -0.06 13.04 7.65
N SER A 111 -0.52 12.33 6.61
CA SER A 111 -0.91 10.92 6.74
C SER A 111 0.25 10.01 7.12
N SER A 112 1.50 10.45 6.93
CA SER A 112 2.68 9.73 7.41
C SER A 112 3.20 10.30 8.72
N TYR A 113 3.44 11.61 8.79
CA TYR A 113 4.10 12.25 9.93
C TYR A 113 3.28 12.16 11.23
N TYR A 114 2.01 12.58 11.23
CA TYR A 114 1.20 12.64 12.45
C TYR A 114 0.85 11.26 13.03
N VAL A 115 1.05 10.18 12.27
CA VAL A 115 0.78 8.81 12.73
C VAL A 115 2.05 7.97 12.88
N SER A 116 3.23 8.58 12.70
CA SER A 116 4.52 7.89 12.74
C SER A 116 5.01 7.59 14.17
N GLY A 117 4.51 8.33 15.15
CA GLY A 117 5.05 8.38 16.52
C GLY A 117 6.33 9.22 16.66
N TYR A 118 6.72 10.00 15.65
CA TYR A 118 7.91 10.87 15.71
C TYR A 118 7.56 12.29 16.15
N ASP A 119 8.38 12.87 17.02
CA ASP A 119 8.28 14.29 17.38
C ASP A 119 8.87 15.21 16.31
N HIS A 120 9.89 14.75 15.59
CA HIS A 120 10.47 15.48 14.47
C HIS A 120 10.81 14.52 13.33
N SER A 121 10.65 14.97 12.08
CA SER A 121 10.93 14.15 10.91
C SER A 121 11.21 14.98 9.67
N ASN A 122 12.15 14.51 8.85
CA ASN A 122 12.19 14.86 7.43
C ASN A 122 11.04 14.13 6.72
N ILE A 123 10.43 14.75 5.72
CA ILE A 123 9.26 14.19 5.03
C ILE A 123 9.43 14.30 3.52
N VAL A 124 9.34 13.17 2.83
CA VAL A 124 9.37 13.08 1.36
C VAL A 124 8.01 12.56 0.88
N SER A 125 7.21 13.41 0.25
CA SER A 125 5.93 13.01 -0.34
C SER A 125 6.00 13.11 -1.86
N LEU A 126 5.91 11.98 -2.56
CA LEU A 126 6.02 11.90 -4.02
C LEU A 126 4.84 11.16 -4.63
N ASP A 127 4.18 11.76 -5.59
CA ASP A 127 2.98 11.24 -6.24
C ASP A 127 3.02 11.46 -7.76
N GLY A 128 1.99 10.98 -8.47
CA GLY A 128 1.78 11.32 -9.87
C GLY A 128 1.45 12.80 -10.05
N TYR A 129 0.29 13.22 -9.54
CA TYR A 129 -0.27 14.57 -9.69
C TYR A 129 -1.23 14.89 -8.55
N GLY A 130 -1.17 16.10 -8.00
CA GLY A 130 -2.09 16.60 -6.98
C GLY A 130 -2.14 18.12 -6.99
N GLY A 131 -3.28 18.71 -7.38
CA GLY A 131 -3.36 20.16 -7.60
C GLY A 131 -2.32 20.65 -8.62
N SER A 132 -1.45 21.60 -8.23
CA SER A 132 -0.36 22.11 -9.08
C SER A 132 0.99 21.38 -8.96
N GLU A 133 1.08 20.40 -8.05
CA GLU A 133 2.32 19.76 -7.63
C GLU A 133 2.25 18.25 -7.78
N SER A 134 3.38 17.58 -7.86
CA SER A 134 3.51 16.12 -7.87
C SER A 134 4.27 15.60 -6.64
N GLY A 135 4.63 16.48 -5.72
CA GLY A 135 5.28 16.10 -4.47
C GLY A 135 5.77 17.31 -3.70
N ILE A 136 6.12 17.08 -2.44
CA ILE A 136 6.71 18.07 -1.54
C ILE A 136 7.82 17.43 -0.71
N LEU A 137 8.79 18.27 -0.34
CA LEU A 137 9.72 18.00 0.76
C LEU A 137 9.34 18.89 1.93
N ALA A 138 9.15 18.30 3.10
CA ALA A 138 8.71 19.01 4.29
C ALA A 138 9.49 18.58 5.54
N ILE A 139 9.41 19.40 6.56
CA ILE A 139 9.97 19.16 7.89
C ILE A 139 8.80 19.20 8.88
N GLY A 140 8.68 18.15 9.69
CA GLY A 140 7.72 18.08 10.79
C GLY A 140 8.42 18.31 12.13
N GLU A 141 7.87 19.17 12.97
CA GLU A 141 8.34 19.47 14.33
C GLU A 141 7.15 19.64 15.29
N GLY A 142 6.97 18.70 16.21
CA GLY A 142 5.80 18.60 17.08
C GLY A 142 4.50 18.54 16.28
N ASP A 143 3.68 19.58 16.44
CA ASP A 143 2.39 19.73 15.76
C ASP A 143 2.50 20.46 14.42
N GLU A 144 3.68 20.96 14.06
CA GLU A 144 3.87 21.80 12.89
C GLU A 144 4.48 21.04 11.71
N LEU A 145 4.06 21.44 10.50
CA LEU A 145 4.64 20.96 9.24
C LEU A 145 5.01 22.16 8.37
N ARG A 146 6.26 22.22 7.96
CA ARG A 146 6.78 23.25 7.07
C ARG A 146 7.25 22.66 5.75
N VAL A 147 6.61 23.07 4.66
CA VAL A 147 7.05 22.71 3.30
C VAL A 147 8.33 23.48 2.96
N VAL A 148 9.39 22.75 2.59
CA VAL A 148 10.70 23.30 2.20
C VAL A 148 10.80 23.45 0.69
N LYS A 149 10.33 22.45 -0.06
CA LYS A 149 10.30 22.46 -1.52
C LYS A 149 9.00 21.86 -2.02
N SER A 150 8.48 22.44 -3.09
CA SER A 150 7.40 21.86 -3.89
C SER A 150 7.95 21.39 -5.24
N ILE A 151 7.53 20.19 -5.66
CA ILE A 151 7.87 19.62 -6.96
C ILE A 151 6.67 19.85 -7.88
N PRO A 152 6.77 20.71 -8.91
CA PRO A 152 5.64 20.99 -9.77
C PRO A 152 5.38 19.80 -10.70
N ASN A 153 4.12 19.62 -11.12
CA ASN A 153 3.66 18.50 -11.97
C ASN A 153 4.53 18.18 -13.20
N ARG A 154 5.21 19.18 -13.78
CA ARG A 154 6.12 18.98 -14.93
C ARG A 154 7.38 18.19 -14.59
N ASN A 155 7.72 18.06 -13.31
CA ASN A 155 8.88 17.38 -12.77
C ASN A 155 8.49 16.10 -12.00
N SER A 156 7.32 15.51 -12.31
CA SER A 156 6.76 14.38 -11.58
C SER A 156 7.57 13.09 -11.78
N TRP A 157 8.06 12.55 -10.67
CA TRP A 157 8.72 11.24 -10.59
C TRP A 157 7.73 10.10 -10.79
N GLY A 158 6.50 10.22 -10.25
CA GLY A 158 5.43 9.27 -10.49
C GLY A 158 5.05 9.20 -11.98
N HIS A 159 5.04 10.34 -12.68
CA HIS A 159 4.80 10.37 -14.12
C HIS A 159 5.95 9.77 -14.93
N LEU A 160 7.22 10.03 -14.57
CA LEU A 160 8.36 9.37 -15.19
C LEU A 160 8.21 7.84 -15.11
N TYR A 161 7.97 7.33 -13.90
CA TYR A 161 7.80 5.90 -13.66
C TYR A 161 6.59 5.31 -14.40
N GLY A 162 5.46 6.04 -14.42
CA GLY A 162 4.24 5.65 -15.13
C GLY A 162 4.41 5.61 -16.65
N GLU A 163 5.14 6.56 -17.24
CA GLU A 163 5.41 6.57 -18.68
C GLU A 163 6.36 5.45 -19.10
N ILE A 164 7.39 5.14 -18.29
CA ILE A 164 8.24 3.95 -18.55
C ILE A 164 7.41 2.67 -18.42
N THR A 165 6.52 2.59 -17.43
CA THR A 165 5.54 1.49 -17.32
C THR A 165 4.71 1.33 -18.58
N ARG A 166 4.24 2.44 -19.17
CA ARG A 166 3.51 2.46 -20.45
C ARG A 166 4.38 2.04 -21.64
N MET A 167 5.64 2.49 -21.70
CA MET A 167 6.61 2.11 -22.77
C MET A 167 6.93 0.62 -22.73
N LEU A 168 7.00 0.03 -21.54
CA LEU A 168 7.11 -1.41 -21.34
C LEU A 168 5.78 -2.16 -21.59
N GLY A 169 4.77 -1.47 -22.15
CA GLY A 169 3.44 -1.95 -22.49
C GLY A 169 2.67 -2.58 -21.34
N PHE A 170 2.86 -2.06 -20.14
CA PHE A 170 2.00 -2.30 -18.99
C PHE A 170 1.02 -1.13 -18.80
N LYS A 171 0.03 -1.31 -17.92
CA LYS A 171 -0.96 -0.27 -17.64
C LYS A 171 -0.43 0.73 -16.60
N SER A 172 -0.17 1.97 -17.02
CA SER A 172 0.12 3.06 -16.08
C SER A 172 -1.04 3.32 -15.11
N HIS A 173 -0.73 3.80 -13.91
CA HIS A 173 -1.59 3.94 -12.73
C HIS A 173 -2.14 2.61 -12.17
N SER A 174 -1.45 1.49 -12.42
CA SER A 174 -1.89 0.16 -11.99
C SER A 174 -0.74 -0.85 -11.90
N ASP A 175 0.16 -0.84 -12.88
CA ASP A 175 1.19 -1.87 -13.07
C ASP A 175 2.61 -1.38 -12.76
N GLU A 176 2.80 -0.23 -12.12
CA GLU A 176 4.12 0.26 -11.71
C GLU A 176 4.87 -0.76 -10.82
N GLY A 177 4.14 -1.50 -9.98
CA GLY A 177 4.71 -2.60 -9.19
C GLY A 177 5.21 -3.79 -10.03
N LYS A 178 4.79 -3.92 -11.30
CA LYS A 178 5.36 -4.87 -12.27
C LYS A 178 6.75 -4.42 -12.70
N VAL A 179 6.91 -3.16 -13.06
CA VAL A 179 8.22 -2.59 -13.43
C VAL A 179 9.20 -2.70 -12.26
N MET A 180 8.73 -2.45 -11.03
CA MET A 180 9.55 -2.60 -9.83
C MET A 180 10.09 -4.04 -9.67
N GLY A 181 9.26 -5.07 -9.89
CA GLY A 181 9.73 -6.46 -9.85
C GLY A 181 10.58 -6.85 -11.07
N LEU A 182 10.30 -6.26 -12.23
CA LEU A 182 11.08 -6.51 -13.45
C LEU A 182 12.50 -5.94 -13.35
N ALA A 183 12.71 -4.87 -12.58
CA ALA A 183 13.99 -4.19 -12.42
C ALA A 183 15.12 -5.13 -11.95
N ALA A 184 14.83 -6.12 -11.11
CA ALA A 184 15.82 -7.09 -10.62
C ALA A 184 16.35 -8.05 -11.72
N TYR A 185 15.76 -8.04 -12.91
CA TYR A 185 16.22 -8.83 -14.06
C TYR A 185 17.03 -8.00 -15.08
N GLY A 186 17.19 -6.70 -14.83
CA GLY A 186 17.92 -5.78 -15.71
C GLY A 186 19.20 -5.27 -15.08
N GLN A 187 19.94 -4.49 -15.86
CA GLN A 187 21.02 -3.64 -15.39
C GLN A 187 20.70 -2.17 -15.71
N PRO A 188 20.85 -1.23 -14.76
CA PRO A 188 20.65 0.18 -15.05
C PRO A 188 21.57 0.65 -16.19
N ILE A 189 21.01 1.39 -17.14
CA ILE A 189 21.75 1.98 -18.26
C ILE A 189 22.35 3.30 -17.78
N GLU A 190 23.69 3.37 -17.76
CA GLU A 190 24.39 4.58 -17.33
C GLU A 190 24.04 5.78 -18.23
N ASN A 191 23.78 6.93 -17.60
CA ASN A 191 23.52 8.21 -18.27
C ASN A 191 22.33 8.24 -19.25
N GLU A 192 21.44 7.24 -19.21
CA GLU A 192 20.25 7.15 -20.07
C GLU A 192 19.32 8.37 -19.92
N TYR A 193 19.09 8.82 -18.68
CA TYR A 193 18.19 9.95 -18.39
C TYR A 193 18.95 11.28 -18.26
N ASN A 194 19.63 11.68 -19.33
CA ASN A 194 20.35 12.95 -19.43
C ASN A 194 19.47 14.22 -19.35
N PHE A 195 18.14 14.06 -19.34
CA PHE A 195 17.19 15.14 -19.12
C PHE A 195 16.97 15.45 -17.63
N ILE A 196 17.60 14.72 -16.72
CA ILE A 196 17.52 14.99 -15.28
C ILE A 196 18.74 15.83 -14.87
N ASP A 197 18.46 17.01 -14.33
CA ASP A 197 19.46 17.90 -13.75
C ASP A 197 19.71 17.47 -12.30
N TRP A 198 20.87 16.86 -12.06
CA TRP A 198 21.30 16.32 -10.76
C TRP A 198 22.10 17.32 -9.91
N ASP A 199 22.56 18.44 -10.50
CA ASP A 199 23.48 19.39 -9.86
C ASP A 199 22.77 20.42 -8.96
N ARG A 200 21.46 20.28 -8.81
CA ARG A 200 20.62 21.12 -7.94
C ARG A 200 20.49 20.53 -6.53
N ASP A 201 19.98 21.34 -5.60
CA ASP A 201 19.55 20.89 -4.26
C ASP A 201 18.76 19.57 -4.31
N ILE A 202 17.80 19.51 -5.24
CA ILE A 202 16.98 18.33 -5.52
C ILE A 202 16.98 18.09 -7.03
N PRO A 203 16.93 16.83 -7.48
CA PRO A 203 16.99 16.52 -8.90
C PRO A 203 15.73 17.01 -9.64
N VAL A 204 15.92 17.55 -10.84
CA VAL A 204 14.84 18.17 -11.64
C VAL A 204 14.76 17.54 -13.02
N ILE A 205 13.60 16.96 -13.34
CA ILE A 205 13.31 16.38 -14.67
C ILE A 205 13.02 17.49 -15.69
N ASP A 206 13.86 17.71 -16.70
CA ASP A 206 13.48 18.57 -17.83
C ASP A 206 12.36 17.92 -18.66
N LYS A 207 11.19 18.56 -18.64
CA LYS A 207 10.00 18.07 -19.35
C LYS A 207 10.21 17.95 -20.87
N LYS A 208 11.00 18.84 -21.47
CA LYS A 208 11.24 18.81 -22.93
C LYS A 208 12.15 17.64 -23.29
N GLY A 209 13.26 17.49 -22.59
CA GLY A 209 14.18 16.36 -22.70
C GLY A 209 13.47 15.04 -22.45
N PHE A 210 12.66 14.94 -21.40
CA PHE A 210 11.88 13.74 -21.11
C PHE A 210 10.91 13.37 -22.24
N LYS A 211 10.18 14.36 -22.79
CA LYS A 211 9.29 14.12 -23.95
C LYS A 211 10.07 13.65 -25.18
N LYS A 212 11.24 14.24 -25.45
CA LYS A 212 12.12 13.83 -26.55
C LYS A 212 12.62 12.40 -26.36
N TYR A 213 13.04 12.05 -25.14
CA TYR A 213 13.44 10.70 -24.77
C TYR A 213 12.32 9.68 -25.07
N LEU A 214 11.11 9.91 -24.55
CA LEU A 214 9.96 9.04 -24.81
C LEU A 214 9.64 8.89 -26.30
N SER A 215 9.81 9.94 -27.11
CA SER A 215 9.58 9.85 -28.56
C SER A 215 10.61 9.00 -29.31
N GLY A 216 11.78 8.79 -28.72
CA GLY A 216 12.82 7.89 -29.25
C GLY A 216 12.62 6.43 -28.86
N LEU A 217 11.78 6.14 -27.86
CA LEU A 217 11.51 4.78 -27.42
C LEU A 217 10.45 4.11 -28.31
N THR A 218 10.65 2.82 -28.57
CA THR A 218 9.61 1.98 -29.17
C THR A 218 8.77 1.37 -28.06
N GLN A 219 7.48 1.71 -28.01
CA GLN A 219 6.57 1.11 -27.04
C GLN A 219 6.35 -0.38 -27.35
N ARG A 220 6.65 -1.24 -26.38
CA ARG A 220 6.32 -2.67 -26.44
C ARG A 220 4.80 -2.86 -26.41
N LYS A 221 4.24 -3.75 -27.23
CA LYS A 221 2.81 -4.08 -27.15
C LYS A 221 2.54 -5.05 -26.00
N ASN A 222 1.38 -4.91 -25.38
CA ASN A 222 0.96 -5.84 -24.33
C ASN A 222 0.92 -7.28 -24.88
N GLY A 223 1.51 -8.22 -24.15
CA GLY A 223 1.65 -9.62 -24.55
C GLY A 223 2.93 -9.95 -25.32
N GLU A 224 3.67 -8.96 -25.84
CA GLU A 224 4.98 -9.21 -26.44
C GLU A 224 6.02 -9.61 -25.38
N GLU A 225 7.00 -10.40 -25.81
CA GLU A 225 8.08 -10.88 -24.96
C GLU A 225 8.95 -9.73 -24.41
N LEU A 226 9.39 -9.88 -23.17
CA LEU A 226 10.31 -8.95 -22.53
C LEU A 226 11.76 -9.33 -22.87
N ASN A 227 12.37 -8.61 -23.81
CA ASN A 227 13.81 -8.70 -24.08
C ASN A 227 14.67 -8.05 -22.97
N GLN A 228 16.00 -8.14 -23.10
CA GLN A 228 16.92 -7.59 -22.09
C GLN A 228 16.83 -6.06 -21.97
N HIS A 229 16.71 -5.35 -23.10
CA HIS A 229 16.56 -3.89 -23.09
C HIS A 229 15.33 -3.43 -22.28
N HIS A 230 14.20 -4.15 -22.35
CA HIS A 230 13.02 -3.86 -21.52
C HIS A 230 13.31 -4.01 -20.02
N LYS A 231 14.11 -5.02 -19.63
CA LYS A 231 14.51 -5.25 -18.24
C LYS A 231 15.48 -4.15 -17.79
N ASP A 232 16.42 -3.76 -18.64
CA ASP A 232 17.39 -2.70 -18.36
C ASP A 232 16.69 -1.34 -18.22
N LEU A 233 15.67 -1.04 -19.03
CA LEU A 233 14.82 0.14 -18.86
C LEU A 233 14.07 0.13 -17.51
N ALA A 234 13.57 -1.03 -17.08
CA ALA A 234 12.94 -1.18 -15.77
C ALA A 234 13.95 -0.94 -14.63
N ALA A 235 15.15 -1.51 -14.73
CA ALA A 235 16.24 -1.29 -13.79
C ALA A 235 16.68 0.17 -13.74
N THR A 236 16.73 0.84 -14.91
CA THR A 236 17.12 2.25 -15.03
C THR A 236 16.14 3.17 -14.32
N VAL A 237 14.83 3.01 -14.55
CA VAL A 237 13.83 3.86 -13.88
C VAL A 237 13.75 3.61 -12.37
N GLN A 238 13.93 2.36 -11.94
CA GLN A 238 14.00 2.00 -10.53
C GLN A 238 15.21 2.65 -9.85
N HIS A 239 16.40 2.48 -10.41
CA HIS A 239 17.65 3.05 -9.88
C HIS A 239 17.60 4.58 -9.86
N THR A 240 17.01 5.21 -10.90
CA THR A 240 16.88 6.66 -10.97
C THR A 240 15.97 7.20 -9.86
N LEU A 241 14.84 6.53 -9.58
CA LEU A 241 13.93 6.93 -8.49
C LEU A 241 14.61 6.79 -7.12
N GLU A 242 15.34 5.69 -6.92
CA GLU A 242 16.16 5.45 -5.71
C GLU A 242 17.20 6.57 -5.50
N ARG A 243 17.99 6.87 -6.52
CA ARG A 243 18.98 7.95 -6.46
C ARG A 243 18.33 9.31 -6.18
N ALA A 244 17.20 9.59 -6.81
CA ALA A 244 16.51 10.86 -6.63
C ALA A 244 16.01 11.06 -5.20
N THR A 245 15.42 10.01 -4.62
CA THR A 245 14.91 10.06 -3.25
C THR A 245 16.01 10.10 -2.21
N LEU A 246 17.15 9.43 -2.43
CA LEU A 246 18.34 9.58 -1.60
C LEU A 246 18.84 11.03 -1.58
N GLN A 247 18.93 11.70 -2.72
CA GLN A 247 19.35 13.11 -2.78
C GLN A 247 18.35 14.03 -2.07
N MET A 248 17.05 13.80 -2.23
CA MET A 248 16.01 14.57 -1.54
C MET A 248 16.04 14.37 -0.01
N SER A 249 16.23 13.13 0.43
CA SER A 249 16.37 12.79 1.86
C SER A 249 17.63 13.43 2.45
N SER A 250 18.76 13.34 1.73
CA SER A 250 20.02 13.96 2.12
C SER A 250 19.91 15.48 2.18
N TYR A 251 19.25 16.11 1.22
CA TYR A 251 18.97 17.55 1.23
C TYR A 251 18.22 17.98 2.50
N LEU A 252 17.17 17.26 2.89
CA LEU A 252 16.42 17.54 4.12
C LEU A 252 17.29 17.30 5.37
N HIS A 253 18.04 16.20 5.41
CA HIS A 253 18.97 15.91 6.50
C HIS A 253 20.02 17.02 6.67
N ASN A 254 20.59 17.53 5.60
CA ASN A 254 21.58 18.62 5.67
C ASN A 254 21.01 19.92 6.24
N ILE A 255 19.69 20.13 6.16
CA ILE A 255 19.00 21.27 6.75
C ILE A 255 18.72 21.06 8.24
N THR A 256 18.33 19.84 8.63
CA THR A 256 17.73 19.58 9.95
C THR A 256 18.63 18.79 10.90
N GLY A 257 19.54 17.97 10.38
CA GLY A 257 20.24 16.92 11.12
C GLY A 257 19.34 15.74 11.52
N TYR A 258 18.03 15.77 11.22
CA TYR A 258 17.11 14.72 11.63
C TYR A 258 17.35 13.41 10.88
N LYS A 259 17.20 12.30 11.58
CA LYS A 259 17.36 10.94 11.06
C LYS A 259 16.05 10.13 11.04
N ASN A 260 14.96 10.75 11.44
CA ASN A 260 13.61 10.23 11.22
C ASN A 260 13.13 10.68 9.84
N LEU A 261 12.65 9.74 9.03
CA LEU A 261 12.13 9.99 7.69
C LEU A 261 10.70 9.47 7.55
N CYS A 262 9.78 10.33 7.13
CA CYS A 262 8.44 9.95 6.72
C CYS A 262 8.32 9.97 5.20
N VAL A 263 7.70 8.94 4.62
CA VAL A 263 7.52 8.82 3.17
C VAL A 263 6.05 8.54 2.83
N SER A 264 5.52 9.30 1.87
CA SER A 264 4.12 9.23 1.43
C SER A 264 3.95 9.55 -0.05
N GLY A 265 2.71 9.52 -0.56
CA GLY A 265 2.39 9.66 -1.97
C GLY A 265 2.61 8.36 -2.75
N GLY A 266 1.97 8.22 -3.92
CA GLY A 266 1.91 6.95 -4.64
C GLY A 266 3.27 6.30 -4.93
N CYS A 267 4.35 7.09 -5.07
CA CYS A 267 5.70 6.56 -5.25
C CYS A 267 6.22 5.80 -4.03
N ALA A 268 5.74 6.10 -2.82
CA ALA A 268 6.12 5.42 -1.59
C ALA A 268 5.60 3.98 -1.50
N LEU A 269 4.74 3.53 -2.43
CA LEU A 269 4.42 2.12 -2.61
C LEU A 269 5.59 1.29 -3.18
N ASN A 270 6.66 1.95 -3.61
CA ASN A 270 7.90 1.34 -4.09
C ASN A 270 8.76 0.86 -2.92
N CYS A 271 8.61 -0.41 -2.54
CA CYS A 271 9.33 -0.99 -1.40
C CYS A 271 10.84 -1.09 -1.61
N SER A 272 11.32 -1.17 -2.85
CA SER A 272 12.75 -1.18 -3.17
C SER A 272 13.37 0.18 -2.83
N MET A 273 12.74 1.26 -3.28
CA MET A 273 13.11 2.64 -2.94
C MET A 273 13.14 2.86 -1.43
N ASN A 274 12.11 2.41 -0.71
CA ASN A 274 12.05 2.56 0.75
C ASN A 274 13.17 1.77 1.46
N GLY A 275 13.53 0.59 0.93
CA GLY A 275 14.67 -0.18 1.44
C GLY A 275 16.01 0.53 1.23
N VAL A 276 16.19 1.18 0.07
CA VAL A 276 17.39 1.99 -0.22
C VAL A 276 17.48 3.20 0.71
N LEU A 277 16.36 3.90 0.96
CA LEU A 277 16.30 5.02 1.90
C LEU A 277 16.67 4.59 3.33
N LEU A 278 16.11 3.46 3.81
CA LEU A 278 16.40 2.92 5.14
C LEU A 278 17.89 2.61 5.34
N ARG A 279 18.60 2.16 4.29
CA ARG A 279 20.02 1.82 4.36
C ARG A 279 20.96 3.01 4.19
N SER A 280 20.43 4.22 4.04
CA SER A 280 21.25 5.41 3.89
C SER A 280 21.80 5.90 5.24
N ASP A 281 23.00 6.47 5.24
CA ASP A 281 23.71 6.89 6.47
C ASP A 281 22.98 7.98 7.30
N HIS A 282 21.98 8.63 6.71
CA HIS A 282 21.24 9.75 7.29
C HIS A 282 19.80 9.40 7.70
N VAL A 283 19.44 8.11 7.72
CA VAL A 283 18.14 7.62 8.17
C VAL A 283 18.35 6.51 9.21
N ASP A 284 17.94 6.76 10.46
CA ASP A 284 17.91 5.73 11.50
C ASP A 284 16.50 5.13 11.65
N ASN A 285 15.47 5.94 11.42
CA ASN A 285 14.08 5.51 11.49
C ASN A 285 13.30 5.96 10.27
N ILE A 286 12.50 5.04 9.71
CA ILE A 286 11.64 5.34 8.57
C ILE A 286 10.19 4.95 8.89
N PHE A 287 9.26 5.83 8.57
CA PHE A 287 7.85 5.52 8.52
C PHE A 287 7.34 5.72 7.10
N VAL A 288 6.77 4.68 6.51
CA VAL A 288 6.14 4.76 5.19
C VAL A 288 4.66 4.49 5.36
N GLN A 289 3.81 5.39 4.86
CA GLN A 289 2.37 5.22 4.93
C GLN A 289 1.96 3.93 4.18
N PRO A 290 1.41 2.88 4.85
CA PRO A 290 1.02 1.62 4.20
C PRO A 290 0.04 1.78 3.03
N ALA A 291 -0.76 2.84 3.06
CA ALA A 291 -1.69 3.20 2.01
C ALA A 291 -1.30 4.54 1.36
N ALA A 292 -0.04 4.62 0.92
CA ALA A 292 0.57 5.85 0.42
C ALA A 292 -0.02 6.40 -0.89
N HIS A 293 -0.81 5.60 -1.61
CA HIS A 293 -1.66 6.11 -2.70
C HIS A 293 -2.76 7.03 -2.14
N ASP A 294 -3.59 7.60 -3.03
CA ASP A 294 -4.52 8.69 -2.69
C ASP A 294 -5.46 8.42 -1.49
N ILE A 295 -5.73 7.17 -1.11
CA ILE A 295 -6.50 6.88 0.10
C ILE A 295 -5.85 7.44 1.38
N GLY A 296 -4.51 7.52 1.44
CA GLY A 296 -3.80 8.11 2.58
C GLY A 296 -4.20 9.56 2.84
N THR A 297 -4.63 10.28 1.79
CA THR A 297 -5.07 11.67 1.92
C THR A 297 -6.34 11.83 2.77
N ALA A 298 -7.21 10.81 2.84
CA ALA A 298 -8.38 10.85 3.71
C ALA A 298 -7.95 10.94 5.19
N LEU A 299 -6.99 10.11 5.60
CA LEU A 299 -6.41 10.14 6.94
C LEU A 299 -5.67 11.45 7.19
N GLY A 300 -4.80 11.85 6.26
CA GLY A 300 -4.04 13.09 6.34
C GLY A 300 -4.90 14.34 6.50
N ALA A 301 -6.02 14.40 5.77
CA ALA A 301 -6.98 15.48 5.90
C ALA A 301 -7.68 15.46 7.27
N ALA A 302 -8.12 14.30 7.73
CA ALA A 302 -8.80 14.17 9.02
C ALA A 302 -7.90 14.58 10.20
N VAL A 303 -6.64 14.14 10.22
CA VAL A 303 -5.69 14.51 11.29
C VAL A 303 -5.26 15.97 11.21
N SER A 304 -5.21 16.57 10.01
CA SER A 304 -5.00 18.01 9.83
C SER A 304 -6.14 18.81 10.44
N VAL A 305 -7.39 18.46 10.13
CA VAL A 305 -8.57 19.15 10.67
C VAL A 305 -8.68 18.95 12.18
N TYR A 306 -8.32 17.77 12.69
CA TYR A 306 -8.23 17.55 14.13
C TYR A 306 -7.28 18.56 14.78
N LYS A 307 -6.06 18.69 14.24
CA LYS A 307 -5.05 19.65 14.73
C LYS A 307 -5.56 21.09 14.70
N ASP A 308 -6.20 21.48 13.61
CA ASP A 308 -6.71 22.85 13.44
C ASP A 308 -7.81 23.20 14.46
N VAL A 309 -8.63 22.22 14.86
CA VAL A 309 -9.76 22.44 15.79
C VAL A 309 -9.35 22.30 17.25
N VAL A 310 -8.50 21.32 17.58
CA VAL A 310 -8.12 20.99 18.97
C VAL A 310 -6.88 21.76 19.41
N GLY A 311 -6.03 22.18 18.46
CA GLY A 311 -4.79 22.91 18.73
C GLY A 311 -3.54 22.03 18.82
N HIS A 312 -3.67 20.70 18.77
CA HIS A 312 -2.55 19.75 18.71
C HIS A 312 -2.90 18.55 17.82
N ARG A 313 -1.90 17.85 17.30
CA ARG A 313 -2.10 16.64 16.48
C ARG A 313 -2.73 15.51 17.34
N PRO A 314 -3.47 14.57 16.73
CA PRO A 314 -4.03 13.45 17.47
C PRO A 314 -2.93 12.50 17.95
N ASP A 315 -3.12 11.89 19.11
CA ASP A 315 -2.21 10.87 19.65
C ASP A 315 -2.48 9.51 18.99
N ILE A 316 -2.03 9.37 17.74
CA ILE A 316 -2.15 8.16 16.94
C ILE A 316 -0.74 7.67 16.57
N VAL A 317 -0.47 6.39 16.83
CA VAL A 317 0.66 5.68 16.23
C VAL A 317 0.11 4.54 15.38
N LEU A 318 0.36 4.60 14.09
CA LEU A 318 -0.15 3.61 13.16
C LEU A 318 0.75 2.36 13.16
N GLU A 319 0.40 1.39 14.00
CA GLU A 319 1.15 0.15 14.16
C GLU A 319 0.62 -1.03 13.31
N HIS A 320 -0.62 -0.95 12.85
CA HIS A 320 -1.29 -2.02 12.11
C HIS A 320 -2.27 -1.48 11.06
N PRO A 321 -2.63 -2.28 10.03
CA PRO A 321 -3.54 -1.85 8.97
C PRO A 321 -5.01 -2.27 9.19
N TYR A 322 -5.34 -2.97 10.28
CA TYR A 322 -6.65 -3.61 10.46
C TYR A 322 -7.79 -2.65 10.87
N TYR A 323 -8.20 -1.78 9.95
CA TYR A 323 -9.29 -0.81 10.16
C TYR A 323 -10.53 -1.06 9.30
N GLY A 324 -10.48 -2.04 8.39
CA GLY A 324 -11.58 -2.42 7.53
C GLY A 324 -12.61 -3.34 8.21
N PRO A 325 -13.53 -3.92 7.41
CA PRO A 325 -14.59 -4.81 7.89
C PRO A 325 -14.06 -6.11 8.49
N ASP A 326 -14.80 -6.64 9.46
CA ASP A 326 -14.69 -7.98 10.05
C ASP A 326 -16.05 -8.68 9.95
N TYR A 327 -16.04 -9.99 10.18
CA TYR A 327 -17.23 -10.83 10.11
C TYR A 327 -17.21 -11.84 11.24
N THR A 328 -18.39 -12.12 11.77
CA THR A 328 -18.61 -13.15 12.79
C THR A 328 -18.67 -14.55 12.17
N ASN A 329 -18.47 -15.58 13.00
CA ASN A 329 -18.66 -16.96 12.56
C ASN A 329 -20.09 -17.21 12.08
N GLU A 330 -21.08 -16.56 12.68
CA GLU A 330 -22.49 -16.67 12.32
C GLU A 330 -22.77 -16.09 10.93
N GLU A 331 -22.18 -14.94 10.59
CA GLU A 331 -22.26 -14.35 9.25
C GLU A 331 -21.57 -15.22 8.19
N VAL A 332 -20.40 -15.79 8.54
CA VAL A 332 -19.68 -16.72 7.65
C VAL A 332 -20.50 -17.98 7.41
N GLU A 333 -21.01 -18.61 8.47
CA GLU A 333 -21.82 -19.83 8.36
C GLU A 333 -23.09 -19.59 7.54
N PHE A 334 -23.74 -18.45 7.75
CA PHE A 334 -24.90 -18.05 6.97
C PHE A 334 -24.59 -18.01 5.47
N GLU A 335 -23.49 -17.36 5.06
CA GLU A 335 -23.10 -17.31 3.64
C GLU A 335 -22.72 -18.71 3.11
N LEU A 336 -21.99 -19.53 3.88
CA LEU A 336 -21.66 -20.91 3.48
C LEU A 336 -22.93 -21.76 3.22
N LYS A 337 -23.91 -21.70 4.12
CA LYS A 337 -25.19 -22.41 4.01
C LYS A 337 -26.06 -21.87 2.87
N LYS A 338 -26.08 -20.55 2.67
CA LYS A 338 -26.82 -19.89 1.58
C LYS A 338 -26.38 -20.37 0.20
N TYR A 339 -25.09 -20.66 0.02
CA TYR A 339 -24.55 -21.24 -1.22
C TYR A 339 -24.67 -22.77 -1.29
N LYS A 340 -25.33 -23.41 -0.32
CA LYS A 340 -25.51 -24.87 -0.22
C LYS A 340 -24.19 -25.65 -0.35
N LEU A 341 -23.11 -25.11 0.19
CA LEU A 341 -21.83 -25.79 0.23
C LEU A 341 -21.92 -26.96 1.22
N ASN A 342 -21.45 -28.14 0.82
CA ASN A 342 -21.43 -29.32 1.69
C ASN A 342 -20.04 -29.59 2.29
N ASN A 343 -19.00 -28.98 1.71
CA ASN A 343 -17.60 -29.24 2.03
C ASN A 343 -17.03 -28.15 2.93
N PHE A 344 -17.57 -28.04 4.15
CA PHE A 344 -17.02 -27.18 5.19
C PHE A 344 -17.15 -27.80 6.57
N LYS A 345 -16.22 -27.46 7.48
CA LYS A 345 -16.27 -27.83 8.90
C LYS A 345 -15.87 -26.65 9.76
N ARG A 346 -16.41 -26.57 10.98
CA ARG A 346 -15.89 -25.66 12.01
C ARG A 346 -14.71 -26.32 12.72
N CYS A 347 -13.62 -25.58 12.88
CA CYS A 347 -12.39 -26.01 13.52
C CYS A 347 -12.28 -25.41 14.93
N ASN A 348 -11.78 -26.19 15.88
CA ASN A 348 -11.45 -25.67 17.22
C ASN A 348 -10.17 -24.83 17.19
N ASP A 349 -9.24 -25.17 16.30
CA ASP A 349 -7.98 -24.47 16.09
C ASP A 349 -7.69 -24.37 14.59
N ILE A 350 -8.22 -23.30 13.97
CA ILE A 350 -8.03 -23.08 12.53
C ILE A 350 -6.57 -22.81 12.17
N ALA A 351 -5.79 -22.26 13.10
CA ALA A 351 -4.39 -21.90 12.87
C ALA A 351 -3.54 -23.17 12.71
N LYS A 352 -3.69 -24.12 13.62
CA LYS A 352 -3.00 -25.41 13.54
C LYS A 352 -3.40 -26.25 12.33
N GLU A 353 -4.70 -26.34 12.04
CA GLU A 353 -5.22 -27.05 10.87
C GLU A 353 -4.66 -26.44 9.58
N THR A 354 -4.68 -25.12 9.47
CA THR A 354 -4.13 -24.40 8.31
C THR A 354 -2.62 -24.54 8.20
N ALA A 355 -1.88 -24.48 9.31
CA ALA A 355 -0.43 -24.71 9.33
C ALA A 355 -0.06 -26.09 8.79
N THR A 356 -0.83 -27.11 9.17
CA THR A 356 -0.66 -28.50 8.71
C THR A 356 -0.87 -28.61 7.20
N LEU A 357 -1.94 -27.99 6.68
CA LEU A 357 -2.21 -27.95 5.24
C LEU A 357 -1.10 -27.23 4.46
N ILE A 358 -0.62 -26.09 4.95
CA ILE A 358 0.46 -25.35 4.28
C ILE A 358 1.77 -26.15 4.34
N ALA A 359 2.07 -26.84 5.44
CA ALA A 359 3.22 -27.72 5.53
C ALA A 359 3.16 -28.87 4.51
N ASP A 360 1.96 -29.38 4.21
CA ASP A 360 1.68 -30.34 3.10
C ASP A 360 1.58 -29.67 1.72
N ASN A 361 2.17 -28.47 1.56
CA ASN A 361 2.21 -27.70 0.32
C ASN A 361 0.84 -27.34 -0.28
N LYS A 362 -0.22 -27.31 0.53
CA LYS A 362 -1.52 -26.76 0.09
C LYS A 362 -1.46 -25.23 0.09
N ILE A 363 -2.20 -24.64 -0.85
CA ILE A 363 -2.39 -23.20 -0.94
C ILE A 363 -3.73 -22.85 -0.32
N VAL A 364 -3.67 -22.01 0.72
CA VAL A 364 -4.84 -21.71 1.55
C VAL A 364 -5.23 -20.25 1.41
N GLY A 365 -6.49 -20.00 1.09
CA GLY A 365 -7.10 -18.68 1.27
C GLY A 365 -7.34 -18.44 2.76
N TRP A 366 -6.85 -17.34 3.30
CA TRP A 366 -6.92 -16.96 4.70
C TRP A 366 -7.74 -15.68 4.86
N PHE A 367 -8.91 -15.81 5.46
CA PHE A 367 -9.86 -14.72 5.69
C PHE A 367 -10.16 -14.64 7.19
N GLN A 368 -9.59 -13.65 7.87
CA GLN A 368 -9.67 -13.54 9.32
C GLN A 368 -9.82 -12.10 9.79
N GLY A 369 -10.69 -11.88 10.77
CA GLY A 369 -10.80 -10.63 11.51
C GLY A 369 -10.96 -9.39 10.63
N ARG A 370 -10.50 -8.25 11.16
CA ARG A 370 -10.57 -6.97 10.47
C ARG A 370 -9.65 -6.95 9.26
N MET A 371 -10.21 -6.54 8.13
CA MET A 371 -9.50 -6.35 6.88
C MET A 371 -8.41 -5.28 7.00
N GLU A 372 -7.27 -5.53 6.36
CA GLU A 372 -6.21 -4.53 6.22
C GLU A 372 -6.60 -3.43 5.21
N PHE A 373 -6.29 -2.17 5.52
CA PHE A 373 -6.33 -1.08 4.55
C PHE A 373 -4.99 -0.98 3.80
N GLY A 374 -5.04 -0.50 2.55
CA GLY A 374 -3.86 -0.41 1.69
C GLY A 374 -3.74 -1.59 0.71
N PRO A 375 -2.78 -1.55 -0.22
CA PRO A 375 -2.73 -2.46 -1.38
C PRO A 375 -2.07 -3.81 -1.08
N ARG A 376 -1.67 -4.08 0.17
CA ARG A 376 -0.98 -5.31 0.59
C ARG A 376 -1.92 -6.13 1.46
N ALA A 377 -1.97 -7.44 1.25
CA ALA A 377 -2.54 -8.34 2.24
C ALA A 377 -1.51 -8.64 3.31
N LEU A 378 -1.93 -8.54 4.56
CA LEU A 378 -1.10 -8.51 5.76
C LEU A 378 -1.66 -9.49 6.80
N GLY A 379 -2.20 -10.63 6.34
CA GLY A 379 -2.71 -11.69 7.22
C GLY A 379 -4.19 -11.59 7.61
N GLY A 380 -4.93 -10.61 7.09
CA GLY A 380 -6.39 -10.54 7.21
C GLY A 380 -7.10 -11.13 6.00
N ARG A 381 -6.63 -10.81 4.79
CA ARG A 381 -7.18 -11.29 3.51
C ARG A 381 -6.06 -11.77 2.59
N SER A 382 -5.49 -12.92 2.92
CA SER A 382 -4.26 -13.45 2.33
C SER A 382 -4.46 -14.76 1.56
N ILE A 383 -3.59 -15.02 0.59
CA ILE A 383 -3.33 -16.36 0.06
C ILE A 383 -1.98 -16.77 0.59
N LEU A 384 -1.94 -17.93 1.25
CA LEU A 384 -0.80 -18.43 1.99
C LEU A 384 -0.26 -19.71 1.37
N GLY A 385 1.07 -19.87 1.41
CA GLY A 385 1.74 -21.06 0.91
C GLY A 385 3.06 -21.33 1.61
N ASN A 386 3.61 -22.52 1.36
CA ASN A 386 4.88 -22.96 1.94
C ASN A 386 6.05 -22.20 1.30
N PRO A 387 6.80 -21.37 2.04
CA PRO A 387 7.89 -20.58 1.48
C PRO A 387 9.12 -21.42 1.10
N LYS A 388 9.27 -22.64 1.67
CA LYS A 388 10.38 -23.56 1.37
C LYS A 388 10.24 -24.21 0.00
N ASN A 389 9.01 -24.38 -0.48
CA ASN A 389 8.76 -25.04 -1.75
C ASN A 389 9.10 -24.11 -2.92
N LYS A 390 10.15 -24.46 -3.67
CA LYS A 390 10.67 -23.68 -4.81
C LYS A 390 9.64 -23.48 -5.92
N ASP A 391 8.74 -24.45 -6.10
CA ASP A 391 7.72 -24.41 -7.14
C ASP A 391 6.49 -23.60 -6.74
N MET A 392 6.33 -23.29 -5.44
CA MET A 392 5.14 -22.61 -4.90
C MET A 392 4.91 -21.25 -5.57
N LYS A 393 5.97 -20.50 -5.88
CA LYS A 393 5.86 -19.22 -6.60
C LYS A 393 5.21 -19.42 -7.96
N ASP A 394 5.66 -20.42 -8.71
CA ASP A 394 5.18 -20.66 -10.08
C ASP A 394 3.76 -21.22 -10.06
N ILE A 395 3.44 -22.11 -9.11
CA ILE A 395 2.09 -22.63 -8.89
C ILE A 395 1.12 -21.48 -8.57
N VAL A 396 1.45 -20.60 -7.61
CA VAL A 396 0.57 -19.48 -7.24
C VAL A 396 0.42 -18.48 -8.41
N ASN A 397 1.52 -18.14 -9.12
CA ASN A 397 1.43 -17.22 -10.25
C ASN A 397 0.57 -17.77 -11.40
N LYS A 398 0.67 -19.08 -11.69
CA LYS A 398 -0.07 -19.74 -12.79
C LYS A 398 -1.49 -20.12 -12.41
N SER A 399 -1.67 -20.93 -11.37
CA SER A 399 -2.95 -21.58 -11.05
C SER A 399 -3.94 -20.67 -10.32
N ILE A 400 -3.45 -19.59 -9.70
CA ILE A 400 -4.29 -18.69 -8.90
C ILE A 400 -4.31 -17.29 -9.52
N LYS A 401 -3.13 -16.72 -9.74
CA LYS A 401 -3.04 -15.32 -10.17
C LYS A 401 -3.23 -15.12 -11.66
N GLY A 402 -2.97 -16.13 -12.49
CA GLY A 402 -3.01 -16.02 -13.95
C GLY A 402 -2.13 -14.88 -14.46
N ARG A 403 -0.93 -14.70 -13.89
CA ARG A 403 -0.04 -13.56 -14.18
C ARG A 403 1.38 -14.01 -14.48
N GLU A 404 2.25 -13.04 -14.77
CA GLU A 404 3.61 -13.28 -15.22
C GLU A 404 4.45 -14.05 -14.17
N PRO A 405 5.25 -15.06 -14.58
CA PRO A 405 5.94 -15.98 -13.65
C PRO A 405 7.06 -15.31 -12.84
N TRP A 406 7.62 -14.22 -13.35
CA TRP A 406 8.67 -13.44 -12.70
C TRP A 406 8.16 -12.56 -11.55
N ARG A 407 6.84 -12.48 -11.31
CA ARG A 407 6.27 -11.68 -10.23
C ARG A 407 6.64 -12.28 -8.87
N PRO A 408 7.32 -11.52 -7.98
CA PRO A 408 7.69 -12.01 -6.66
C PRO A 408 6.49 -12.10 -5.71
N PHE A 409 6.67 -12.88 -4.65
CA PHE A 409 5.84 -12.86 -3.46
C PHE A 409 6.64 -12.35 -2.26
N ALA A 410 5.99 -12.25 -1.11
CA ALA A 410 6.52 -11.66 0.10
C ALA A 410 6.38 -12.64 1.27
N PRO A 411 7.38 -12.73 2.17
CA PRO A 411 7.26 -13.54 3.36
C PRO A 411 6.63 -12.74 4.51
N SER A 412 5.75 -13.41 5.27
CA SER A 412 5.34 -12.97 6.61
C SER A 412 6.09 -13.78 7.65
N PHE A 413 6.84 -13.10 8.52
CA PHE A 413 7.63 -13.70 9.59
C PHE A 413 7.02 -13.41 10.96
N LEU A 414 7.26 -14.31 11.92
CA LEU A 414 7.20 -13.92 13.33
C LEU A 414 8.20 -12.77 13.56
N ALA A 415 7.76 -11.71 14.24
CA ALA A 415 8.58 -10.51 14.42
C ALA A 415 9.90 -10.81 15.15
N GLU A 416 9.86 -11.72 16.12
CA GLU A 416 10.99 -12.18 16.92
C GLU A 416 12.04 -12.99 16.14
N ASP A 417 11.67 -13.57 14.99
CA ASP A 417 12.58 -14.40 14.18
C ASP A 417 13.06 -13.70 12.89
N ALA A 418 12.45 -12.58 12.50
CA ALA A 418 12.71 -11.95 11.21
C ALA A 418 14.17 -11.50 11.05
N ALA A 419 14.84 -11.15 12.16
CA ALA A 419 16.24 -10.69 12.18
C ALA A 419 17.24 -11.74 11.68
N ASP A 420 16.92 -13.03 11.79
CA ASP A 420 17.78 -14.12 11.32
C ASP A 420 17.77 -14.27 9.80
N TYR A 421 16.76 -13.70 9.12
CA TYR A 421 16.54 -13.89 7.69
C TYR A 421 16.92 -12.69 6.84
N VAL A 422 17.12 -11.51 7.43
CA VAL A 422 17.40 -10.29 6.68
C VAL A 422 18.61 -9.52 7.21
N LYS A 423 19.39 -8.95 6.31
CA LYS A 423 20.50 -8.06 6.63
C LYS A 423 19.93 -6.71 7.09
N GLN A 424 20.51 -6.13 8.16
CA GLN A 424 20.08 -4.87 8.77
C GLN A 424 18.57 -4.85 9.09
N PRO A 425 18.11 -5.73 10.00
CA PRO A 425 16.70 -5.90 10.27
C PRO A 425 16.06 -4.62 10.81
N TYR A 426 14.82 -4.38 10.37
CA TYR A 426 14.00 -3.25 10.81
C TYR A 426 12.55 -3.70 10.94
N LYS A 427 11.77 -3.00 11.78
CA LYS A 427 10.33 -3.25 11.92
C LYS A 427 9.63 -3.07 10.57
N SER A 428 8.88 -4.06 10.10
CA SER A 428 8.22 -4.01 8.79
C SER A 428 6.81 -4.61 8.85
N PRO A 429 5.85 -4.00 9.56
CA PRO A 429 4.50 -4.55 9.70
C PRO A 429 3.67 -4.49 8.41
N PHE A 430 4.12 -3.76 7.38
CA PHE A 430 3.29 -3.36 6.23
C PHE A 430 3.71 -3.90 4.86
N MET A 431 4.76 -4.73 4.77
CA MET A 431 5.33 -5.14 3.47
C MET A 431 5.62 -3.96 2.53
N ILE A 432 6.14 -2.86 3.08
CA ILE A 432 6.40 -1.62 2.34
C ILE A 432 7.89 -1.28 2.26
N ILE A 433 8.75 -2.13 2.84
CA ILE A 433 10.21 -2.00 2.82
C ILE A 433 10.79 -3.32 2.31
N ALA A 434 11.77 -3.22 1.41
CA ALA A 434 12.51 -4.35 0.88
C ALA A 434 13.89 -4.46 1.56
N PHE A 435 14.25 -5.70 1.91
CA PHE A 435 15.49 -6.05 2.59
C PHE A 435 16.30 -7.02 1.74
N GLN A 436 17.60 -7.09 2.00
CA GLN A 436 18.42 -8.19 1.47
C GLN A 436 18.30 -9.39 2.41
N ALA A 437 17.98 -10.56 1.86
CA ALA A 437 17.98 -11.79 2.66
C ALA A 437 19.41 -12.20 3.07
N VAL A 438 19.52 -12.90 4.20
CA VAL A 438 20.74 -13.63 4.60
C VAL A 438 20.89 -14.83 3.66
N GLU A 439 22.04 -14.96 3.01
CA GLU A 439 22.25 -15.85 1.86
C GLU A 439 21.99 -17.32 2.21
N GLU A 440 22.44 -17.75 3.38
CA GLU A 440 22.28 -19.12 3.91
C GLU A 440 20.81 -19.46 4.17
N LYS A 441 19.98 -18.45 4.44
CA LYS A 441 18.56 -18.58 4.77
C LYS A 441 17.63 -18.52 3.57
N VAL A 442 18.10 -18.05 2.41
CA VAL A 442 17.27 -17.93 1.19
C VAL A 442 16.61 -19.25 0.80
N SER A 443 17.29 -20.37 0.98
CA SER A 443 16.76 -21.70 0.64
C SER A 443 15.49 -22.07 1.44
N GLU A 444 15.33 -21.54 2.64
CA GLU A 444 14.17 -21.75 3.51
C GLU A 444 12.96 -20.90 3.10
N ILE A 445 13.17 -19.87 2.28
CA ILE A 445 12.14 -18.93 1.83
C ILE A 445 12.12 -18.73 0.32
N SER A 446 12.57 -19.73 -0.42
CA SER A 446 12.85 -19.65 -1.87
C SER A 446 11.68 -19.12 -2.72
N SER A 447 10.43 -19.40 -2.38
CA SER A 447 9.27 -18.89 -3.14
C SER A 447 8.83 -17.48 -2.74
N ALA A 448 9.41 -16.93 -1.67
CA ALA A 448 9.15 -15.60 -1.14
C ALA A 448 10.37 -14.65 -1.25
N ALA A 449 11.47 -15.10 -1.87
CA ALA A 449 12.62 -14.28 -2.24
C ALA A 449 12.61 -13.94 -3.74
N HIS A 450 13.13 -12.76 -4.07
CA HIS A 450 13.35 -12.35 -5.46
C HIS A 450 14.64 -12.97 -6.03
N VAL A 451 14.83 -12.89 -7.34
CA VAL A 451 16.01 -13.45 -8.04
C VAL A 451 17.35 -12.85 -7.61
N ASP A 452 17.35 -11.66 -7.02
CA ASP A 452 18.52 -10.97 -6.46
C ASP A 452 18.59 -11.13 -4.92
N ASN A 453 17.83 -12.06 -4.36
CA ASN A 453 17.66 -12.31 -2.93
C ASN A 453 17.04 -11.17 -2.12
N THR A 454 16.43 -10.19 -2.80
CA THR A 454 15.62 -9.17 -2.13
C THR A 454 14.33 -9.79 -1.60
N VAL A 455 13.93 -9.45 -0.37
CA VAL A 455 12.69 -9.92 0.27
C VAL A 455 11.90 -8.73 0.80
N ARG A 456 10.57 -8.78 0.63
CA ARG A 456 9.67 -7.76 1.14
C ARG A 456 8.92 -8.28 2.35
N VAL A 457 9.43 -8.00 3.53
CA VAL A 457 9.01 -8.65 4.78
C VAL A 457 7.75 -8.03 5.38
N GLN A 458 6.85 -8.88 5.89
CA GLN A 458 5.93 -8.53 6.98
C GLN A 458 6.44 -9.09 8.31
N THR A 459 6.62 -8.27 9.33
CA THR A 459 6.84 -8.72 10.72
C THR A 459 5.52 -8.81 11.45
N VAL A 460 5.17 -9.98 11.96
CA VAL A 460 3.90 -10.27 12.64
C VAL A 460 4.12 -10.37 14.14
N ARG A 461 3.46 -9.49 14.90
CA ARG A 461 3.50 -9.48 16.38
C ARG A 461 2.24 -10.12 16.95
N LYS A 462 2.40 -10.88 18.04
CA LYS A 462 1.30 -11.59 18.70
C LYS A 462 0.22 -10.66 19.25
N GLU A 463 0.64 -9.50 19.77
CA GLU A 463 -0.25 -8.51 20.39
C GLU A 463 -1.14 -7.79 19.36
N ILE A 464 -0.72 -7.79 18.09
CA ILE A 464 -1.40 -7.09 16.99
C ILE A 464 -2.28 -8.02 16.17
N SER A 465 -1.78 -9.23 15.84
CA SER A 465 -2.51 -10.20 15.01
C SER A 465 -2.32 -11.62 15.56
N PRO A 466 -2.96 -11.96 16.69
CA PRO A 466 -2.69 -13.19 17.42
C PRO A 466 -2.98 -14.45 16.61
N ARG A 467 -4.07 -14.48 15.82
CA ARG A 467 -4.41 -15.65 14.98
C ARG A 467 -3.40 -15.87 13.86
N TYR A 468 -2.90 -14.79 13.25
CA TYR A 468 -1.92 -14.91 12.18
C TYR A 468 -0.53 -15.26 12.73
N TRP A 469 -0.17 -14.69 13.89
CA TRP A 469 1.01 -15.10 14.64
C TRP A 469 0.95 -16.59 15.01
N GLU A 470 -0.18 -17.08 15.54
CA GLU A 470 -0.33 -18.50 15.92
C GLU A 470 -0.22 -19.42 14.71
N LEU A 471 -0.80 -19.05 13.58
CA LEU A 471 -0.66 -19.81 12.33
C LEU A 471 0.81 -19.96 11.93
N ILE A 472 1.59 -18.88 11.91
CA ILE A 472 3.00 -18.92 11.55
C ILE A 472 3.79 -19.71 12.60
N ASN A 473 3.45 -19.58 13.89
CA ASN A 473 4.07 -20.30 14.99
C ASN A 473 3.81 -21.81 14.91
N GLU A 474 2.59 -22.25 14.63
CA GLU A 474 2.27 -23.66 14.38
C GLU A 474 3.02 -24.18 13.15
N PHE A 475 3.12 -23.40 12.08
CA PHE A 475 3.92 -23.77 10.91
C PHE A 475 5.41 -23.90 11.25
N LYS A 476 5.95 -23.01 12.10
CA LYS A 476 7.32 -23.09 12.62
C LYS A 476 7.55 -24.38 13.39
N LYS A 477 6.62 -24.77 14.28
CA LYS A 477 6.71 -26.03 15.04
C LYS A 477 6.78 -27.25 14.13
N ILE A 478 6.09 -27.22 12.98
CA ILE A 478 6.07 -28.34 12.02
C ILE A 478 7.32 -28.35 11.13
N THR A 479 7.78 -27.19 10.66
CA THR A 479 8.74 -27.11 9.55
C THR A 479 10.12 -26.55 9.90
N GLY A 480 10.25 -25.99 11.11
CA GLY A 480 11.40 -25.21 11.57
C GLY A 480 11.48 -23.79 11.00
N VAL A 481 10.58 -23.39 10.09
CA VAL A 481 10.64 -22.09 9.40
C VAL A 481 9.59 -21.13 9.97
N PRO A 482 9.98 -19.96 10.50
CA PRO A 482 9.09 -19.00 11.16
C PRO A 482 8.43 -18.04 10.16
N ALA A 483 8.09 -18.54 8.97
CA ALA A 483 7.63 -17.73 7.85
C ALA A 483 6.58 -18.42 7.00
N LEU A 484 5.72 -17.63 6.37
CA LEU A 484 4.81 -18.07 5.32
C LEU A 484 4.97 -17.21 4.07
N LEU A 485 4.80 -17.80 2.88
CA LEU A 485 4.56 -17.03 1.67
C LEU A 485 3.19 -16.37 1.83
N ASN A 486 3.12 -15.06 1.62
CA ASN A 486 1.88 -14.28 1.70
C ASN A 486 1.70 -13.45 0.43
N THR A 487 0.50 -13.49 -0.12
CA THR A 487 0.06 -12.64 -1.23
C THR A 487 -1.39 -12.23 -1.06
N SER A 488 -1.83 -11.23 -1.84
CA SER A 488 -3.18 -10.70 -1.76
C SER A 488 -4.24 -11.76 -2.02
N PHE A 489 -5.34 -11.81 -1.27
CA PHE A 489 -6.45 -12.72 -1.59
C PHE A 489 -7.33 -12.11 -2.67
N ASN A 490 -6.98 -12.39 -3.93
CA ASN A 490 -7.66 -11.98 -5.15
C ASN A 490 -7.10 -12.74 -6.37
N VAL A 491 -7.74 -12.55 -7.52
CA VAL A 491 -7.19 -12.92 -8.84
C VAL A 491 -6.82 -11.66 -9.64
N ALA A 492 -6.16 -11.83 -10.80
CA ALA A 492 -5.78 -10.70 -11.64
C ALA A 492 -6.99 -9.82 -12.01
N GLY A 493 -6.80 -8.50 -11.92
CA GLY A 493 -7.83 -7.51 -12.25
C GLY A 493 -8.84 -7.22 -11.12
N GLN A 494 -8.86 -7.98 -10.02
CA GLN A 494 -9.80 -7.78 -8.92
C GLN A 494 -9.14 -7.17 -7.68
N PRO A 495 -9.88 -6.39 -6.86
CA PRO A 495 -9.46 -5.98 -5.52
C PRO A 495 -9.31 -7.18 -4.56
N ILE A 496 -8.60 -7.00 -3.45
CA ILE A 496 -8.58 -7.96 -2.33
C ILE A 496 -10.02 -8.26 -1.90
N VAL A 497 -10.35 -9.53 -1.64
CA VAL A 497 -11.67 -9.96 -1.14
C VAL A 497 -12.05 -9.21 0.14
N CYS A 498 -13.29 -8.74 0.23
CA CYS A 498 -13.77 -7.97 1.37
C CYS A 498 -14.72 -8.79 2.24
N THR A 499 -15.77 -9.35 1.62
CA THR A 499 -16.84 -10.10 2.27
C THR A 499 -16.62 -11.61 2.26
N PRO A 500 -17.30 -12.39 3.12
CA PRO A 500 -17.28 -13.86 3.04
C PRO A 500 -17.70 -14.38 1.67
N ARG A 501 -18.69 -13.74 1.05
CA ARG A 501 -19.11 -14.01 -0.33
C ARG A 501 -17.96 -13.85 -1.32
N ASP A 502 -17.20 -12.75 -1.24
CA ASP A 502 -16.06 -12.52 -2.14
C ASP A 502 -15.00 -13.61 -1.99
N ALA A 503 -14.71 -14.01 -0.74
CA ALA A 503 -13.74 -15.06 -0.44
C ALA A 503 -14.18 -16.42 -0.98
N ILE A 504 -15.44 -16.81 -0.77
CA ILE A 504 -16.03 -18.05 -1.30
C ILE A 504 -16.00 -18.05 -2.83
N MET A 505 -16.46 -16.97 -3.48
CA MET A 505 -16.46 -16.86 -4.93
C MET A 505 -15.04 -16.95 -5.50
N THR A 506 -14.07 -16.28 -4.87
CA THR A 506 -12.67 -16.33 -5.30
C THR A 506 -12.08 -17.73 -5.10
N PHE A 507 -12.37 -18.37 -3.97
CA PHE A 507 -11.90 -19.73 -3.67
C PHE A 507 -12.34 -20.76 -4.72
N PHE A 508 -13.62 -20.77 -5.07
CA PHE A 508 -14.13 -21.66 -6.12
C PHE A 508 -13.73 -21.23 -7.53
N GLY A 509 -13.39 -19.95 -7.74
CA GLY A 509 -12.99 -19.39 -9.03
C GLY A 509 -11.50 -19.51 -9.39
N CYS A 510 -10.64 -20.01 -8.49
CA CYS A 510 -9.20 -20.13 -8.74
C CYS A 510 -8.60 -21.41 -8.17
N GLY A 511 -7.30 -21.66 -8.39
CA GLY A 511 -6.60 -22.88 -7.96
C GLY A 511 -6.22 -22.96 -6.47
N LEU A 512 -7.01 -22.39 -5.55
CA LEU A 512 -6.83 -22.61 -4.11
C LEU A 512 -7.29 -24.02 -3.72
N ASP A 513 -6.57 -24.65 -2.79
CA ASP A 513 -6.88 -25.98 -2.26
C ASP A 513 -7.93 -25.90 -1.13
N TYR A 514 -7.72 -24.95 -0.21
CA TYR A 514 -8.59 -24.73 0.95
C TYR A 514 -8.87 -23.24 1.17
N LEU A 515 -9.98 -22.96 1.85
CA LEU A 515 -10.30 -21.65 2.40
C LEU A 515 -10.50 -21.77 3.92
N ALA A 516 -9.62 -21.14 4.68
CA ALA A 516 -9.77 -20.91 6.11
C ALA A 516 -10.43 -19.53 6.31
N ILE A 517 -11.69 -19.53 6.71
CA ILE A 517 -12.52 -18.34 6.88
C ILE A 517 -13.12 -18.31 8.28
N GLU A 518 -12.65 -17.37 9.11
CA GLU A 518 -12.89 -17.39 10.55
C GLU A 518 -12.56 -18.76 11.16
N ASP A 519 -13.50 -19.42 11.84
CA ASP A 519 -13.29 -20.76 12.40
C ASP A 519 -13.67 -21.89 11.43
N TYR A 520 -13.98 -21.59 10.18
CA TYR A 520 -14.40 -22.58 9.19
C TYR A 520 -13.29 -22.91 8.21
N LEU A 521 -13.14 -24.21 7.94
CA LEU A 521 -12.32 -24.72 6.85
C LEU A 521 -13.23 -25.25 5.74
N VAL A 522 -13.01 -24.77 4.51
CA VAL A 522 -13.76 -25.14 3.30
C VAL A 522 -12.82 -25.80 2.30
N TRP A 523 -13.30 -26.84 1.60
CA TRP A 523 -12.56 -27.54 0.55
C TRP A 523 -13.45 -27.78 -0.69
N LYS A 524 -12.82 -28.20 -1.79
CA LYS A 524 -13.50 -28.50 -3.06
C LYS A 524 -13.99 -29.93 -3.12
#